data_AF-A0A9P6X3R3-F1
#
_entry.id   AF-A0A9P6X3R3-F1
#
_cell.length_a   1.000
_cell.length_b   1.000
_cell.length_c   1.000
_cell.angle_alpha   90.00
_cell.angle_beta   90.00
_cell.angle_gamma   90.00
#
_symmetry.space_group_name_H-M   'P 1'
#
loop_
_entity.id
_entity.type
_entity.pdbx_description
1 polymer ?
#
loop_
_entity_poly.entity_id
_entity_poly.type
_entity_poly.pdbx_seq_one_letter_code
_entity_poly.pdbx_strand_id
1 'polypeptide(L)'
;MASSDLFANYEQDFTSITESIKEKLERQIPNQKGEERKATIRAIEREIDEADEILGQMEMEILNIPTPSRTRLQAKLRLYKSEAEKLKRDLRRTTAIVPKNSDREELLGGIGSSDDLQNDYDASTMDQRQRLLSGTERLGQSSRRLEDSHRLALETEGIGINILSTLKGQRETLIRARDTLTEADSHIDKASKTLKGMARRMATNKLITAAIIIILIALIVLVIWSKLF
;
A
#
# COMPACT_ATOMS: atom_id res chain seq x y z
N MET A 1 7.36 -17.56 15.82
CA MET A 1 7.34 -16.21 16.44
C MET A 1 8.35 -15.30 15.75
N ALA A 2 9.62 -15.69 15.63
CA ALA A 2 10.67 -14.89 14.95
C ALA A 2 10.33 -14.27 13.57
N SER A 3 9.68 -15.00 12.65
CA SER A 3 9.34 -14.48 11.31
C SER A 3 8.30 -13.35 11.31
N SER A 4 7.44 -13.29 12.34
CA SER A 4 6.45 -12.21 12.46
C SER A 4 7.08 -10.93 13.00
N ASP A 5 8.12 -11.06 13.82
CA ASP A 5 8.84 -9.93 14.40
C ASP A 5 9.75 -9.27 13.34
N LEU A 6 10.35 -10.08 12.46
CA LEU A 6 11.14 -9.59 11.33
C LEU A 6 10.30 -8.79 10.34
N PHE A 7 9.10 -9.30 10.01
CA PHE A 7 8.16 -8.58 9.14
C PHE A 7 7.71 -7.25 9.76
N ALA A 8 7.49 -7.21 11.09
CA ALA A 8 7.10 -5.99 11.78
C ALA A 8 8.21 -4.93 11.76
N ASN A 9 9.49 -5.34 11.88
CA ASN A 9 10.62 -4.43 11.73
C ASN A 9 10.69 -3.85 10.32
N TYR A 10 10.57 -4.70 9.28
CA TYR A 10 10.53 -4.21 7.90
C TYR A 10 9.34 -3.29 7.62
N GLU A 11 8.17 -3.56 8.20
CA GLU A 11 6.98 -2.69 8.10
C GLU A 11 7.24 -1.31 8.73
N GLN A 12 7.94 -1.28 9.87
CA GLN A 12 8.33 -0.04 10.54
C GLN A 12 9.37 0.74 9.72
N ASP A 13 10.39 0.07 9.19
CA ASP A 13 11.43 0.70 8.36
C ASP A 13 10.84 1.27 7.07
N PHE A 14 9.96 0.52 6.40
CA PHE A 14 9.24 0.99 5.21
C PHE A 14 8.39 2.23 5.52
N THR A 15 7.70 2.25 6.66
CA THR A 15 6.85 3.39 7.08
C THR A 15 7.70 4.63 7.35
N SER A 16 8.84 4.46 8.04
CA SER A 16 9.78 5.55 8.33
C SER A 16 10.34 6.18 7.04
N ILE A 17 10.76 5.34 6.09
CA ILE A 17 11.30 5.81 4.80
C ILE A 17 10.21 6.50 3.98
N THR A 18 9.01 5.94 3.91
CA THR A 18 7.89 6.55 3.16
C THR A 18 7.45 7.89 3.77
N GLU A 19 7.47 8.05 5.10
CA GLU A 19 7.22 9.33 5.76
C GLU A 19 8.32 10.36 5.46
N SER A 20 9.59 9.95 5.54
CA SER A 20 10.75 10.81 5.17
C SER A 20 10.64 11.30 3.72
N ILE A 21 10.31 10.41 2.78
CA ILE A 21 10.11 10.75 1.37
C ILE A 21 8.98 11.77 1.21
N LYS A 22 7.83 11.54 1.85
CA LYS A 22 6.68 12.46 1.81
C LYS A 22 7.05 13.85 2.35
N GLU A 23 7.76 13.91 3.47
CA GLU A 23 8.19 15.18 4.05
C GLU A 23 9.13 15.95 3.11
N LYS A 24 10.12 15.28 2.52
CA LYS A 24 11.04 15.91 1.57
C LYS A 24 10.32 16.37 0.30
N LEU A 25 9.37 15.56 -0.19
CA LEU A 25 8.58 15.84 -1.39
C LEU A 25 7.61 17.03 -1.19
N GLU A 26 6.94 17.12 -0.05
CA GLU A 26 5.95 18.17 0.24
C GLU A 26 6.56 19.46 0.81
N ARG A 27 7.61 19.37 1.64
CA ARG A 27 8.16 20.55 2.34
C ARG A 27 9.48 21.06 1.75
N GLN A 28 10.37 20.20 1.28
CA GLN A 28 11.72 20.61 0.86
C GLN A 28 11.78 20.96 -0.62
N ILE A 29 11.21 20.12 -1.50
CA ILE A 29 11.20 20.37 -2.96
C ILE A 29 10.59 21.72 -3.37
N PRO A 30 9.46 22.20 -2.81
CA PRO A 30 8.90 23.50 -3.21
C PRO A 30 9.70 24.70 -2.66
N ASN A 31 10.48 24.51 -1.60
CA ASN A 31 11.26 25.59 -0.95
C ASN A 31 12.71 25.67 -1.46
N GLN A 32 13.23 24.63 -2.13
CA GLN A 32 14.59 24.58 -2.66
C GLN A 32 14.63 24.91 -4.16
N LYS A 33 15.69 25.57 -4.62
CA LYS A 33 15.92 25.89 -6.04
C LYS A 33 17.30 25.40 -6.49
N GLY A 34 17.44 25.13 -7.80
CA GLY A 34 18.72 24.81 -8.42
C GLY A 34 19.36 23.51 -7.92
N GLU A 35 20.60 23.61 -7.43
CA GLU A 35 21.47 22.48 -7.08
C GLU A 35 21.03 21.75 -5.81
N GLU A 36 20.60 22.47 -4.76
CA GLU A 36 20.07 21.88 -3.52
C GLU A 36 18.84 21.01 -3.79
N ARG A 37 17.93 21.50 -4.65
CA ARG A 37 16.76 20.72 -5.05
C ARG A 37 17.15 19.46 -5.81
N LYS A 38 18.17 19.53 -6.68
CA LYS A 38 18.67 18.39 -7.46
C LYS A 38 19.35 17.35 -6.56
N ALA A 39 20.04 17.79 -5.51
CA ALA A 39 20.61 16.92 -4.48
C ALA A 39 19.51 16.22 -3.67
N THR A 40 18.47 16.95 -3.26
CA THR A 40 17.32 16.37 -2.55
C THR A 40 16.54 15.39 -3.40
N ILE A 41 16.34 15.66 -4.69
CA ILE A 41 15.70 14.71 -5.62
C ILE A 41 16.51 13.41 -5.70
N ARG A 42 17.84 13.48 -5.85
CA ARG A 42 18.71 12.29 -5.85
C ARG A 42 18.69 11.54 -4.51
N ALA A 43 18.55 12.24 -3.40
CA ALA A 43 18.41 11.63 -2.09
C ALA A 43 17.08 10.86 -1.98
N ILE A 44 15.99 11.44 -2.46
CA ILE A 44 14.69 10.77 -2.49
C ILE A 44 14.70 9.58 -3.46
N GLU A 45 15.36 9.68 -4.61
CA GLU A 45 15.53 8.53 -5.52
C GLU A 45 16.23 7.35 -4.82
N ARG A 46 17.29 7.61 -4.04
CA ARG A 46 17.95 6.57 -3.24
C ARG A 46 17.05 5.98 -2.16
N GLU A 47 16.27 6.81 -1.46
CA GLU A 47 15.32 6.35 -0.44
C GLU A 47 14.18 5.52 -1.04
N ILE A 48 13.76 5.83 -2.28
CA ILE A 48 12.80 5.01 -3.02
C ILE A 48 13.40 3.65 -3.38
N ASP A 49 14.66 3.60 -3.82
CA ASP A 49 15.33 2.34 -4.13
C ASP A 49 15.51 1.48 -2.86
N GLU A 50 15.83 2.09 -1.72
CA GLU A 50 15.91 1.41 -0.41
C GLU A 50 14.53 0.86 0.03
N ALA A 51 13.45 1.64 -0.18
CA ALA A 51 12.10 1.16 0.07
C ALA A 51 11.71 -0.03 -0.83
N ASP A 52 12.10 -0.02 -2.11
CA ASP A 52 11.90 -1.13 -3.04
C ASP A 52 12.70 -2.38 -2.60
N GLU A 53 13.90 -2.21 -2.05
CA GLU A 53 14.70 -3.32 -1.49
C GLU A 53 14.02 -3.95 -0.26
N ILE A 54 13.53 -3.13 0.68
CA ILE A 54 12.80 -3.61 1.86
C ILE A 54 11.53 -4.36 1.45
N LEU A 55 10.80 -3.88 0.44
CA LEU A 55 9.64 -4.59 -0.10
C LEU A 55 10.01 -5.96 -0.70
N GLY A 56 11.19 -6.07 -1.34
CA GLY A 56 11.73 -7.35 -1.80
C GLY A 56 12.08 -8.31 -0.66
N GLN A 57 12.67 -7.79 0.43
CA GLN A 57 12.96 -8.59 1.63
C GLN A 57 11.68 -9.06 2.34
N MET A 58 10.66 -8.20 2.43
CA MET A 58 9.33 -8.57 2.92
C MET A 58 8.66 -9.65 2.07
N GLU A 59 8.85 -9.64 0.74
CA GLU A 59 8.37 -10.70 -0.15
C GLU A 59 9.01 -12.05 0.14
N MET A 60 10.32 -12.08 0.36
CA MET A 60 11.04 -13.31 0.69
C MET A 60 10.60 -13.86 2.06
N GLU A 61 10.39 -13.01 3.05
CA GLU A 61 9.98 -13.44 4.38
C GLU A 61 8.52 -13.98 4.38
N ILE A 62 7.62 -13.38 3.59
CA ILE A 62 6.25 -13.89 3.41
C ILE A 62 6.21 -15.32 2.86
N LEU A 63 7.18 -15.71 2.02
CA LEU A 63 7.29 -17.07 1.49
C LEU A 63 7.62 -18.11 2.57
N ASN A 64 8.28 -17.70 3.66
CA ASN A 64 8.61 -18.55 4.80
C ASN A 64 7.48 -18.65 5.85
N ILE A 65 6.42 -17.83 5.75
CA ILE A 65 5.34 -17.78 6.75
C ILE A 65 4.20 -18.77 6.41
N PRO A 66 3.57 -19.43 7.41
CA PRO A 66 2.42 -20.32 7.21
C PRO A 66 1.22 -19.67 6.50
N THR A 67 0.54 -20.46 5.65
CA THR A 67 -0.56 -20.08 4.74
C THR A 67 -1.66 -19.16 5.32
N PRO A 68 -2.18 -19.32 6.55
CA PRO A 68 -3.25 -18.46 7.05
C PRO A 68 -2.81 -17.00 7.26
N SER A 69 -1.56 -16.76 7.69
CA SER A 69 -1.02 -15.40 7.89
C SER A 69 -0.54 -14.78 6.57
N ARG A 70 -0.12 -15.62 5.61
CA ARG A 70 0.42 -15.23 4.31
C ARG A 70 -0.56 -14.38 3.49
N THR A 71 -1.84 -14.75 3.45
CA THR A 71 -2.86 -14.04 2.65
C THR A 71 -3.04 -12.58 3.10
N ARG A 72 -3.05 -12.34 4.42
CA ARG A 72 -3.18 -10.99 4.99
C ARG A 72 -1.93 -10.15 4.73
N LEU A 73 -0.74 -10.73 4.89
CA LEU A 73 0.53 -10.05 4.67
C LEU A 73 0.77 -9.74 3.18
N GLN A 74 0.36 -10.63 2.27
CA GLN A 74 0.38 -10.38 0.83
C GLN A 74 -0.53 -9.22 0.43
N ALA A 75 -1.72 -9.09 1.04
CA ALA A 75 -2.59 -7.96 0.80
C ALA A 75 -1.95 -6.64 1.25
N LYS A 76 -1.31 -6.62 2.42
CA LYS A 76 -0.55 -5.45 2.92
C LYS A 76 0.62 -5.09 2.02
N LEU A 77 1.43 -6.07 1.62
CA LEU A 77 2.56 -5.87 0.72
C LEU A 77 2.14 -5.27 -0.62
N ARG A 78 1.00 -5.68 -1.17
CA ARG A 78 0.45 -5.08 -2.41
C ARG A 78 0.08 -3.61 -2.21
N LEU A 79 -0.44 -3.24 -1.04
CA LEU A 79 -0.70 -1.84 -0.69
C LEU A 79 0.61 -1.06 -0.62
N TYR A 80 1.63 -1.58 0.05
CA TYR A 80 2.93 -0.92 0.15
C TYR A 80 3.63 -0.77 -1.21
N LYS A 81 3.57 -1.78 -2.08
CA LYS A 81 4.02 -1.66 -3.48
C LYS A 81 3.29 -0.55 -4.24
N SER A 82 1.96 -0.45 -4.07
CA SER A 82 1.18 0.61 -4.71
C SER A 82 1.53 2.01 -4.18
N GLU A 83 1.91 2.11 -2.91
CA GLU A 83 2.34 3.34 -2.25
C GLU A 83 3.74 3.78 -2.73
N ALA A 84 4.71 2.87 -2.79
CA ALA A 84 6.04 3.13 -3.36
C ALA A 84 5.94 3.63 -4.82
N GLU A 85 5.09 2.98 -5.63
CA GLU A 85 4.81 3.41 -7.00
C GLU A 85 4.15 4.80 -7.08
N LYS A 86 3.30 5.14 -6.11
CA LYS A 86 2.71 6.48 -6.01
C LYS A 86 3.78 7.53 -5.71
N LEU A 87 4.69 7.26 -4.76
CA LEU A 87 5.80 8.16 -4.44
C LEU A 87 6.74 8.37 -5.63
N LYS A 88 7.05 7.31 -6.38
CA LYS A 88 7.84 7.38 -7.62
C LYS A 88 7.16 8.26 -8.68
N ARG A 89 5.84 8.17 -8.83
CA ARG A 89 5.07 9.07 -9.72
C ARG A 89 5.05 10.51 -9.24
N ASP A 90 4.88 10.75 -7.94
CA ASP A 90 4.83 12.10 -7.39
C ASP A 90 6.20 12.80 -7.48
N LEU A 91 7.31 12.07 -7.31
CA LEU A 91 8.67 12.56 -7.59
C LEU A 91 8.88 12.89 -9.08
N ARG A 92 8.42 12.03 -9.99
CA ARG A 92 8.49 12.29 -11.44
C ARG A 92 7.65 13.50 -11.82
N ARG A 93 6.48 13.70 -11.22
CA ARG A 93 5.62 14.85 -11.45
C ARG A 93 6.29 16.14 -10.97
N THR A 94 6.81 16.16 -9.75
CA THR A 94 7.54 17.33 -9.22
C THR A 94 8.80 17.64 -10.01
N THR A 95 9.48 16.62 -10.54
CA THR A 95 10.64 16.78 -11.42
C THR A 95 10.26 17.25 -12.83
N ALA A 96 9.17 16.74 -13.41
CA ALA A 96 8.69 17.11 -14.75
C ALA A 96 8.08 18.51 -14.83
N ILE A 97 7.56 19.04 -13.72
CA ILE A 97 7.07 20.43 -13.62
C ILE A 97 8.23 21.44 -13.70
N VAL A 98 9.49 21.01 -13.55
CA VAL A 98 10.65 21.89 -13.70
C VAL A 98 10.89 22.15 -15.19
N PRO A 99 10.74 23.39 -15.68
CA PRO A 99 11.18 23.72 -17.02
C PRO A 99 12.70 23.58 -17.03
N LYS A 100 13.24 22.81 -17.97
CA LYS A 100 14.66 22.84 -18.38
C LYS A 100 15.14 24.23 -18.87
N ASN A 101 14.36 25.28 -18.65
CA ASN A 101 14.68 26.65 -19.04
C ASN A 101 15.57 27.37 -18.02
N SER A 102 15.64 26.89 -16.77
CA SER A 102 16.53 27.48 -15.75
C SER A 102 17.99 27.46 -16.20
N ASP A 103 18.41 26.38 -16.85
CA ASP A 103 19.78 26.21 -17.36
C ASP A 103 20.09 27.19 -18.52
N ARG A 104 19.07 27.70 -19.23
CA ARG A 104 19.24 28.62 -20.37
C ARG A 104 19.28 30.08 -19.93
N GLU A 105 18.55 30.43 -18.87
CA GLU A 105 18.52 31.78 -18.32
C GLU A 105 19.85 32.14 -17.63
N GLU A 106 20.50 31.15 -17.00
CA GLU A 106 21.82 31.29 -16.39
C GLU A 106 22.97 31.41 -17.42
N LEU A 107 22.82 30.77 -18.59
CA LEU A 107 23.77 30.87 -19.71
C LEU A 107 23.63 32.17 -20.52
N LEU A 108 22.51 32.88 -20.40
CA LEU A 108 22.25 34.14 -21.12
C LEU A 108 22.51 35.40 -20.28
N GLY A 109 22.62 35.27 -18.95
CA GLY A 109 22.92 36.39 -18.05
C GLY A 109 24.37 36.94 -18.11
N GLY A 110 25.24 36.37 -18.95
CA GLY A 110 26.66 36.70 -19.03
C GLY A 110 27.12 37.52 -20.25
N ILE A 111 26.24 37.85 -21.20
CA ILE A 111 26.61 38.59 -22.42
C ILE A 111 26.05 40.02 -22.32
N GLY A 112 26.81 40.89 -21.66
CA GLY A 112 26.47 42.31 -21.50
C GLY A 112 27.70 43.19 -21.44
N SER A 113 28.42 43.34 -22.56
CA SER A 113 29.35 44.44 -22.80
C SER A 113 29.70 44.57 -24.29
N SER A 114 29.88 45.83 -24.72
CA SER A 114 30.32 46.35 -26.03
C SER A 114 29.36 46.13 -27.21
N ASP A 115 28.64 47.17 -27.65
CA ASP A 115 29.10 48.23 -28.56
C ASP A 115 29.16 47.74 -30.02
N ASP A 116 28.09 47.98 -30.79
CA ASP A 116 28.19 48.42 -32.19
C ASP A 116 26.80 48.61 -32.84
N LEU A 117 26.54 49.84 -33.30
CA LEU A 117 25.27 50.32 -33.88
C LEU A 117 25.20 50.18 -35.41
N GLN A 118 25.83 49.16 -36.03
CA GLN A 118 25.97 49.09 -37.49
C GLN A 118 25.43 47.81 -38.17
N ASN A 119 24.80 46.87 -37.45
CA ASN A 119 24.45 45.53 -37.96
C ASN A 119 22.95 45.18 -38.05
N ASP A 120 22.07 46.18 -38.16
CA ASP A 120 20.61 46.00 -38.01
C ASP A 120 19.94 45.16 -39.12
N TYR A 121 20.49 45.17 -40.35
CA TYR A 121 19.90 44.41 -41.46
C TYR A 121 20.25 42.91 -41.43
N ASP A 122 21.48 42.53 -41.09
CA ASP A 122 21.90 41.12 -41.05
C ASP A 122 21.40 40.41 -39.78
N ALA A 123 21.27 41.16 -38.68
CA ALA A 123 20.66 40.68 -37.44
C ALA A 123 19.18 40.29 -37.63
N SER A 124 18.43 41.02 -38.45
CA SER A 124 17.00 40.75 -38.70
C SER A 124 16.77 39.42 -39.43
N THR A 125 17.57 39.11 -40.46
CA THR A 125 17.53 37.85 -41.21
C THR A 125 18.02 36.67 -40.39
N MET A 126 19.03 36.89 -39.55
CA MET A 126 19.58 35.87 -38.66
C MET A 126 18.58 35.54 -37.53
N ASP A 127 17.91 36.54 -36.95
CA ASP A 127 16.85 36.35 -35.94
C ASP A 127 15.63 35.62 -36.52
N GLN A 128 15.27 35.89 -37.77
CA GLN A 128 14.15 35.21 -38.44
C GLN A 128 14.46 33.72 -38.73
N ARG A 129 15.69 33.40 -39.16
CA ARG A 129 16.15 32.00 -39.31
C ARG A 129 16.21 31.28 -37.97
N GLN A 130 16.70 31.96 -36.92
CA GLN A 130 16.77 31.41 -35.58
C GLN A 130 15.38 31.14 -34.98
N ARG A 131 14.38 31.99 -35.30
CA ARG A 131 12.97 31.76 -34.95
C ARG A 131 12.36 30.56 -35.67
N LEU A 132 12.68 30.35 -36.95
CA LEU A 132 12.18 29.19 -37.70
C LEU A 132 12.83 27.88 -37.23
N LEU A 133 14.14 27.90 -36.95
CA LEU A 133 14.87 26.76 -36.39
C LEU A 133 14.37 26.41 -34.98
N SER A 134 14.19 27.40 -34.11
CA SER A 134 13.61 27.16 -32.78
C SER A 134 12.14 26.73 -32.84
N GLY A 135 11.39 27.19 -33.85
CA GLY A 135 10.04 26.72 -34.15
C GLY A 135 10.01 25.24 -34.54
N THR A 136 10.91 24.80 -35.43
CA THR A 136 10.99 23.39 -35.87
C THR A 136 11.48 22.46 -34.75
N GLU A 137 12.45 22.92 -33.96
CA GLU A 137 12.96 22.15 -32.82
C GLU A 137 11.90 21.99 -31.72
N ARG A 138 11.12 23.05 -31.44
CA ARG A 138 9.96 22.97 -30.53
C ARG A 138 8.89 22.01 -31.05
N LEU A 139 8.63 22.00 -32.35
CA LEU A 139 7.65 21.09 -32.97
C LEU A 139 8.11 19.64 -32.88
N GLY A 140 9.37 19.36 -33.19
CA GLY A 140 9.96 18.02 -33.04
C GLY A 140 9.94 17.54 -31.60
N GLN A 141 10.25 18.42 -30.64
CA GLN A 141 10.17 18.10 -29.21
C GLN A 141 8.74 17.85 -28.74
N SER A 142 7.78 18.65 -29.21
CA SER A 142 6.35 18.45 -28.90
C SER A 142 5.84 17.13 -29.45
N SER A 143 6.22 16.79 -30.69
CA SER A 143 5.86 15.51 -31.32
C SER A 143 6.38 14.31 -30.53
N ARG A 144 7.65 14.35 -30.08
CA ARG A 144 8.22 13.29 -29.23
C ARG A 144 7.49 13.16 -27.89
N ARG A 145 7.16 14.29 -27.26
CA ARG A 145 6.39 14.30 -26.00
C ARG A 145 4.99 13.71 -26.17
N LEU A 146 4.35 13.95 -27.32
CA LEU A 146 3.02 13.45 -27.62
C LEU A 146 3.06 11.93 -27.85
N GLU A 147 4.07 11.43 -28.54
CA GLU A 147 4.33 10.00 -28.71
C GLU A 147 4.63 9.29 -27.38
N ASP A 148 5.48 9.90 -26.53
CA ASP A 148 5.77 9.40 -25.19
C ASP A 148 4.52 9.40 -24.30
N SER A 149 3.67 10.44 -24.39
CA SER A 149 2.41 10.52 -23.64
C SER A 149 1.40 9.47 -24.10
N HIS A 150 1.35 9.20 -25.41
CA HIS A 150 0.50 8.15 -25.98
C HIS A 150 0.95 6.75 -25.53
N ARG A 151 2.27 6.49 -25.55
CA ARG A 151 2.83 5.23 -25.02
C ARG A 151 2.50 5.06 -23.54
N LEU A 152 2.68 6.11 -22.73
CA LEU A 152 2.36 6.10 -21.30
C LEU A 152 0.86 5.89 -21.06
N ALA A 153 -0.01 6.48 -21.88
CA ALA A 153 -1.45 6.29 -21.77
C ALA A 153 -1.85 4.84 -22.02
N LEU A 154 -1.29 4.20 -23.05
CA LEU A 154 -1.53 2.77 -23.35
C LEU A 154 -1.00 1.85 -22.24
N GLU A 155 0.18 2.15 -21.69
CA GLU A 155 0.70 1.41 -20.53
C GLU A 155 -0.22 1.56 -19.31
N THR A 156 -0.72 2.78 -19.07
CA THR A 156 -1.66 3.08 -17.99
C THR A 156 -3.00 2.35 -18.19
N GLU A 157 -3.49 2.26 -19.43
CA GLU A 157 -4.69 1.48 -19.75
C GLU A 157 -4.49 -0.01 -19.44
N GLY A 158 -3.33 -0.58 -19.82
CA GLY A 158 -2.97 -1.96 -19.50
C GLY A 158 -2.95 -2.23 -18.00
N ILE A 159 -2.39 -1.31 -17.21
CA ILE A 159 -2.41 -1.38 -15.75
C ILE A 159 -3.85 -1.29 -15.21
N GLY A 160 -4.67 -0.38 -15.75
CA GLY A 160 -6.07 -0.23 -15.38
C GLY A 160 -6.90 -1.50 -15.60
N ILE A 161 -6.70 -2.18 -16.73
CA ILE A 161 -7.34 -3.46 -17.04
C ILE A 161 -6.93 -4.54 -16.05
N ASN A 162 -5.65 -4.61 -15.68
CA ASN A 162 -5.15 -5.59 -14.71
C ASN A 162 -5.71 -5.33 -13.30
N ILE A 163 -5.79 -4.06 -12.88
CA ILE A 163 -6.42 -3.66 -11.62
C ILE A 163 -7.89 -4.08 -11.61
N LEU A 164 -8.66 -3.82 -12.67
CA LEU A 164 -10.06 -4.21 -12.78
C LEU A 164 -10.25 -5.73 -12.70
N SER A 165 -9.40 -6.50 -13.38
CA SER A 165 -9.40 -7.97 -13.32
C SER A 165 -9.13 -8.47 -11.89
N THR A 166 -8.14 -7.87 -11.22
CA THR A 166 -7.77 -8.22 -9.85
C THR A 166 -8.89 -7.87 -8.85
N LEU A 167 -9.49 -6.68 -8.97
CA LEU A 167 -10.62 -6.27 -8.13
C LEU A 167 -11.81 -7.21 -8.30
N LYS A 168 -12.09 -7.66 -9.52
CA LYS A 168 -13.13 -8.65 -9.79
C LYS A 168 -12.85 -9.98 -9.07
N GLY A 169 -11.62 -10.49 -9.15
CA GLY A 169 -11.22 -11.71 -8.43
C GLY A 169 -11.25 -11.56 -6.91
N GLN A 170 -10.87 -10.38 -6.38
CA GLN A 170 -10.98 -10.07 -4.96
C GLN A 170 -12.43 -10.02 -4.49
N ARG A 171 -13.35 -9.41 -5.27
CA ARG A 171 -14.79 -9.40 -4.96
C ARG A 171 -15.33 -10.82 -4.84
N GLU A 172 -14.96 -11.70 -5.75
CA GLU A 172 -15.39 -13.10 -5.73
C GLU A 172 -14.87 -13.86 -4.49
N THR A 173 -13.62 -13.59 -4.10
CA THR A 173 -13.03 -14.15 -2.89
C THR A 173 -13.75 -13.65 -1.63
N LEU A 174 -14.10 -12.36 -1.58
CA LEU A 174 -14.82 -11.77 -0.46
C LEU A 174 -16.24 -12.32 -0.34
N ILE A 175 -16.93 -12.54 -1.47
CA ILE A 175 -18.25 -13.18 -1.49
C ILE A 175 -18.15 -14.60 -0.93
N ARG A 176 -17.19 -15.41 -1.41
CA ARG A 176 -16.97 -16.77 -0.87
C ARG A 176 -16.68 -16.76 0.63
N ALA A 177 -15.80 -15.87 1.09
CA ALA A 177 -15.47 -15.75 2.50
C ALA A 177 -16.69 -15.37 3.35
N ARG A 178 -17.55 -14.47 2.85
CA ARG A 178 -18.81 -14.11 3.49
C ARG A 178 -19.78 -15.30 3.57
N ASP A 179 -19.92 -16.06 2.49
CA ASP A 179 -20.81 -17.21 2.44
C ASP A 179 -20.34 -18.30 3.43
N THR A 180 -19.04 -18.60 3.44
CA THR A 180 -18.44 -19.52 4.42
C THR A 180 -18.61 -19.05 5.86
N LEU A 181 -18.47 -17.74 6.13
CA LEU A 181 -18.73 -17.17 7.45
C LEU A 181 -20.19 -17.33 7.87
N THR A 182 -21.13 -17.10 6.96
CA THR A 182 -22.57 -17.25 7.22
C THR A 182 -22.94 -18.71 7.50
N GLU A 183 -22.33 -19.64 6.77
CA GLU A 183 -22.48 -21.08 7.02
C GLU A 183 -21.88 -21.50 8.36
N ALA A 184 -20.67 -21.01 8.69
CA ALA A 184 -20.02 -21.25 9.98
C ALA A 184 -20.87 -20.73 11.15
N ASP A 185 -21.48 -19.55 11.02
CA ASP A 185 -22.39 -18.97 12.02
C ASP A 185 -23.62 -19.87 12.24
N SER A 186 -24.20 -20.40 11.15
CA SER A 186 -25.28 -21.40 11.25
C SER A 186 -24.86 -22.68 11.97
N HIS A 187 -23.63 -23.15 11.75
CA HIS A 187 -23.10 -24.31 12.48
C HIS A 187 -22.87 -24.01 13.96
N ILE A 188 -22.41 -22.80 14.30
CA ILE A 188 -22.25 -22.34 15.69
C ILE A 188 -23.61 -22.30 16.40
N ASP A 189 -24.63 -21.77 15.76
CA ASP A 189 -25.99 -21.74 16.32
C ASP A 189 -26.55 -23.13 16.59
N LYS A 190 -26.36 -24.06 15.64
CA LYS A 190 -26.75 -25.47 15.82
C LYS A 190 -25.98 -26.11 16.97
N ALA A 191 -24.67 -25.92 17.02
CA ALA A 191 -23.81 -26.44 18.09
C ALA A 191 -24.23 -25.89 19.47
N SER A 192 -24.46 -24.58 19.58
CA SER A 192 -24.94 -23.92 20.80
C SER A 192 -26.27 -24.52 21.28
N LYS A 193 -27.23 -24.74 20.36
CA LYS A 193 -28.51 -25.37 20.69
C LYS A 193 -28.34 -26.81 21.21
N THR A 194 -27.46 -27.59 20.59
CA THR A 194 -27.17 -28.96 21.04
C THR A 194 -26.48 -28.99 22.41
N LEU A 195 -25.49 -28.12 22.63
CA LEU A 195 -24.79 -27.97 23.91
C LEU A 195 -25.75 -27.56 25.02
N LYS A 196 -26.65 -26.61 24.77
CA LYS A 196 -27.68 -26.20 25.73
C LYS A 196 -28.63 -27.37 26.08
N GLY A 197 -28.95 -28.21 25.09
CA GLY A 197 -29.70 -29.46 25.31
C GLY A 197 -28.95 -30.46 26.19
N MET A 198 -27.65 -30.68 25.94
CA MET A 198 -26.81 -31.56 26.75
C MET A 198 -26.63 -31.02 28.18
N ALA A 199 -26.41 -29.72 28.35
CA ALA A 199 -26.28 -29.08 29.66
C ALA A 199 -27.56 -29.26 30.51
N ARG A 200 -28.74 -29.10 29.90
CA ARG A 200 -30.02 -29.31 30.60
C ARG A 200 -30.19 -30.76 31.02
N ARG A 201 -29.91 -31.73 30.14
CA ARG A 201 -29.95 -33.17 30.47
C ARG A 201 -28.99 -33.51 31.62
N MET A 202 -27.77 -32.95 31.59
CA MET A 202 -26.78 -33.15 32.65
C MET A 202 -27.27 -32.62 34.00
N ALA A 203 -27.85 -31.42 34.05
CA ALA A 203 -28.42 -30.86 35.28
C ALA A 203 -29.58 -31.72 35.81
N THR A 204 -30.46 -32.20 34.92
CA THR A 204 -31.58 -33.07 35.27
C THR A 204 -31.10 -34.39 35.86
N ASN A 205 -30.11 -35.02 35.22
CA ASN A 205 -29.50 -36.25 35.71
C ASN A 205 -28.85 -36.05 37.09
N LYS A 206 -28.12 -34.94 37.31
CA LYS A 206 -27.55 -34.61 38.63
C LYS A 206 -28.62 -34.47 39.71
N LEU A 207 -29.74 -33.81 39.42
CA LEU A 207 -30.86 -33.67 40.35
C LEU A 207 -31.51 -35.02 40.68
N ILE A 208 -31.73 -35.87 39.68
CA ILE A 208 -32.30 -37.21 39.87
C ILE A 208 -31.37 -38.05 40.78
N THR A 209 -30.06 -38.04 40.51
CA THR A 209 -29.09 -38.76 41.35
C THR A 209 -29.09 -38.24 42.78
N ALA A 210 -29.15 -36.92 42.99
CA ALA A 210 -29.21 -36.33 44.33
C ALA A 210 -30.50 -36.73 45.08
N ALA A 211 -31.65 -36.75 44.38
CA ALA A 211 -32.93 -37.16 44.97
C ALA A 211 -32.90 -38.63 45.43
N ILE A 212 -32.33 -39.54 44.63
CA ILE A 212 -32.18 -40.96 44.99
C ILE A 212 -31.33 -41.11 46.26
N ILE A 213 -30.22 -40.37 46.38
CA ILE A 213 -29.35 -40.40 47.56
C ILE A 213 -30.10 -39.92 48.80
N ILE A 214 -30.88 -38.83 48.71
CA ILE A 214 -31.69 -38.31 49.82
C ILE A 214 -32.73 -39.35 50.28
N ILE A 215 -33.42 -39.99 49.34
CA ILE A 215 -34.41 -41.04 49.66
C ILE A 215 -33.76 -42.22 50.37
N LEU A 216 -32.58 -42.67 49.90
CA LEU A 216 -31.84 -43.76 50.56
C LEU A 216 -31.46 -43.41 52.00
N ILE A 217 -30.97 -42.19 52.24
CA ILE A 217 -30.63 -41.72 53.60
C ILE A 217 -31.89 -41.70 54.48
N ALA A 218 -33.00 -41.18 53.97
CA ALA A 218 -34.26 -41.13 54.70
C ALA A 218 -34.77 -42.52 55.10
N LEU A 219 -34.67 -43.51 54.19
CA LEU A 219 -35.03 -44.91 54.49
C LEU A 219 -34.13 -45.51 55.57
N ILE A 220 -32.82 -45.28 55.51
CA ILE A 220 -31.86 -45.75 56.53
C ILE A 220 -32.23 -45.17 57.90
N VAL A 221 -32.49 -43.87 57.98
CA VAL A 221 -32.88 -43.19 59.22
C VAL A 221 -34.19 -43.76 59.77
N LEU A 222 -35.19 -43.99 58.90
CA LEU A 222 -36.49 -44.54 59.30
C LEU A 222 -36.34 -45.95 59.89
N VAL A 223 -35.55 -46.81 59.25
CA VAL A 223 -35.28 -48.17 59.76
C VAL A 223 -34.61 -48.12 61.13
N ILE A 224 -33.60 -47.26 61.30
CA ILE A 224 -32.91 -47.09 62.58
C ILE A 224 -33.88 -46.60 63.66
N TRP A 225 -34.74 -45.62 63.34
CA TRP A 225 -35.73 -45.09 64.26
C TRP A 225 -36.75 -46.17 64.68
N SER A 226 -37.29 -46.94 63.73
CA SER A 226 -38.23 -48.04 64.00
C SER A 226 -37.63 -49.22 64.79
N LYS A 227 -36.30 -49.35 64.81
CA LYS A 227 -35.61 -50.40 65.54
C LYS A 227 -35.21 -49.94 66.95
N LEU A 228 -34.95 -48.65 67.13
CA LEU A 228 -34.55 -48.05 68.41
C LEU A 228 -35.75 -47.64 69.28
N PHE A 229 -36.89 -47.37 68.67
CA PHE A 229 -38.14 -46.96 69.31
C PHE A 229 -39.23 -48.00 69.06
#